data_AF-R7ZFH4-F1
#
_entry.id   AF-R7ZFH4-F1
#
_cell.length_a   1.000
_cell.length_b   1.000
_cell.length_c   1.000
_cell.angle_alpha   90.00
_cell.angle_beta   90.00
_cell.angle_gamma   90.00
#
_symmetry.space_group_name_H-M   'P 1'
#
loop_
_entity.id
_entity.type
_entity.pdbx_description
1 polymer ?
#
loop_
_entity_poly.entity_id
_entity_poly.type
_entity_poly.pdbx_seq_one_letter_code
_entity_poly.pdbx_strand_id
1 'polypeptide(L)'
;MTNEPIVSWYEGTNELTSKVNNTVNYGTVDADSESPHKTFYIWNNREGKSDCSKMEEVTFTTRDREGGPGDSVGKVVEAVRDNWFHVRVDTLNETKFTPVGKGGTENPLGTKDLGTNGTTTNKNAKNASVWSKNTILVLDTYVQPTVANGFIYKVVKAGTTDITEPSWVKVEGNLVPDNDIEYMAIKIDKTPAAKEILGLAHDTLDDGSNADFAGGNFVKVTVYADVPITASAGKNLLVQRVSYRYV
;
A
#
# COMPACT_ATOMS: atom_id res chain seq x y z
N MET A 1 -7.34 9.58 10.08
CA MET A 1 -7.07 10.71 9.14
C MET A 1 -8.35 10.96 8.34
N THR A 2 -8.61 12.13 7.77
CA THR A 2 -9.90 12.39 7.07
C THR A 2 -9.88 12.10 5.58
N ASN A 3 -8.71 11.86 4.98
CA ASN A 3 -8.59 11.61 3.55
C ASN A 3 -8.68 10.11 3.26
N GLU A 4 -9.56 9.74 2.33
CA GLU A 4 -9.74 8.36 1.90
C GLU A 4 -8.47 7.79 1.23
N PRO A 5 -8.24 6.47 1.30
CA PRO A 5 -7.14 5.83 0.58
C PRO A 5 -7.18 6.12 -0.93
N ILE A 6 -6.01 6.37 -1.52
CA ILE A 6 -5.87 6.63 -2.96
C ILE A 6 -5.23 5.40 -3.60
N VAL A 7 -6.08 4.48 -4.05
CA VAL A 7 -5.65 3.17 -4.58
C VAL A 7 -5.25 3.29 -6.05
N SER A 8 -4.07 2.78 -6.39
CA SER A 8 -3.55 2.76 -7.77
C SER A 8 -2.74 1.49 -8.03
N TRP A 9 -2.65 1.08 -9.29
CA TRP A 9 -2.06 -0.20 -9.70
C TRP A 9 -1.04 0.03 -10.80
N TYR A 10 0.07 -0.70 -10.76
CA TYR A 10 1.17 -0.59 -11.72
C TYR A 10 1.64 -1.98 -12.12
N GLU A 11 1.73 -2.26 -13.42
CA GLU A 11 2.04 -3.58 -13.94
C GLU A 11 3.54 -3.73 -14.27
N GLY A 12 4.13 -4.84 -13.84
CA GLY A 12 5.50 -5.25 -14.16
C GLY A 12 6.54 -4.48 -13.36
N THR A 13 6.69 -3.20 -13.65
CA THR A 13 7.62 -2.27 -13.00
C THR A 13 6.89 -1.42 -11.97
N ASN A 14 7.63 -0.83 -11.03
CA ASN A 14 7.05 0.12 -10.08
C ASN A 14 7.15 1.55 -10.60
N GLU A 15 7.00 1.79 -11.91
CA GLU A 15 7.12 3.10 -12.57
C GLU A 15 5.75 3.75 -12.76
N LEU A 16 5.65 5.08 -12.71
CA LEU A 16 4.39 5.81 -12.86
C LEU A 16 3.76 5.58 -14.25
N THR A 17 4.60 5.42 -15.27
CA THR A 17 4.24 5.10 -16.66
C THR A 17 3.56 3.73 -16.80
N SER A 18 3.84 2.79 -15.89
CA SER A 18 3.26 1.45 -15.87
C SER A 18 1.89 1.37 -15.19
N LYS A 19 1.27 2.52 -14.90
CA LYS A 19 -0.05 2.61 -14.28
C LYS A 19 -1.10 1.88 -15.10
N VAL A 20 -1.85 1.00 -14.44
CA VAL A 20 -2.95 0.25 -15.03
C VAL A 20 -4.18 1.16 -15.08
N ASN A 21 -4.39 1.80 -16.23
CA ASN A 21 -5.58 2.64 -16.49
C ASN A 21 -6.66 1.91 -17.32
N ASN A 22 -6.34 0.73 -17.85
CA ASN A 22 -7.17 -0.02 -18.79
C ASN A 22 -7.15 -1.51 -18.46
N THR A 23 -7.84 -2.30 -19.28
CA THR A 23 -7.88 -3.77 -19.16
C THR A 23 -6.49 -4.40 -19.22
N VAL A 24 -6.18 -5.21 -18.21
CA VAL A 24 -5.03 -6.11 -18.20
C VAL A 24 -5.35 -7.33 -19.06
N ASN A 25 -4.47 -7.66 -20.01
CA ASN A 25 -4.65 -8.80 -20.92
C ASN A 25 -3.64 -9.91 -20.62
N TYR A 26 -4.13 -11.13 -20.37
CA TYR A 26 -3.32 -12.35 -20.17
C TYR A 26 -3.10 -13.14 -21.47
N GLY A 27 -3.63 -12.66 -22.60
CA GLY A 27 -3.48 -13.27 -23.91
C GLY A 27 -4.43 -14.44 -24.15
N THR A 28 -4.14 -15.21 -25.20
CA THR A 28 -4.73 -16.53 -25.41
C THR A 28 -3.94 -17.53 -24.58
N VAL A 29 -4.66 -18.34 -23.80
CA VAL A 29 -4.09 -19.37 -22.93
C VAL A 29 -4.76 -20.67 -23.31
N ASP A 30 -3.97 -21.70 -23.59
CA ASP A 30 -4.48 -23.01 -23.95
C ASP A 30 -5.03 -23.72 -22.71
N ALA A 31 -5.99 -24.63 -22.91
CA ALA A 31 -6.43 -25.48 -21.82
C ALA A 31 -5.28 -26.39 -21.33
N ASP A 32 -5.28 -26.70 -20.04
CA ASP A 32 -4.19 -27.45 -19.37
C ASP A 32 -2.86 -26.67 -19.35
N SER A 33 -2.94 -25.33 -19.20
CA SER A 33 -1.74 -24.47 -19.17
C SER A 33 -1.92 -23.21 -18.31
N GLU A 34 -0.77 -22.67 -17.90
CA GLU A 34 -0.70 -21.39 -17.19
C GLU A 34 -0.61 -20.21 -18.16
N SER A 35 -1.27 -19.12 -17.81
CA SER A 35 -1.06 -17.82 -18.44
C SER A 35 0.29 -17.21 -18.03
N PRO A 36 0.77 -16.17 -18.75
CA PRO A 36 1.93 -15.42 -18.30
C PRO A 36 1.71 -14.84 -16.90
N HIS A 37 2.70 -15.02 -16.03
CA HIS A 37 2.71 -14.44 -14.70
C HIS A 37 2.91 -12.93 -14.80
N LYS A 38 1.99 -12.17 -14.22
CA LYS A 38 2.06 -10.70 -14.16
C LYS A 38 2.28 -10.25 -12.74
N THR A 39 3.16 -9.29 -12.58
CA THR A 39 3.41 -8.63 -11.30
C THR A 39 2.64 -7.31 -11.24
N PHE A 40 2.02 -7.01 -10.10
CA PHE A 40 1.39 -5.72 -9.83
C PHE A 40 1.95 -5.10 -8.56
N TYR A 41 2.17 -3.79 -8.60
CA TYR A 41 2.35 -2.95 -7.43
C TYR A 41 1.03 -2.24 -7.15
N ILE A 42 0.38 -2.61 -6.04
CA ILE A 42 -0.87 -2.01 -5.61
C ILE A 42 -0.52 -1.03 -4.51
N TRP A 43 -0.75 0.25 -4.77
CA TRP A 43 -0.39 1.35 -3.89
C TRP A 43 -1.59 1.91 -3.15
N ASN A 44 -1.30 2.43 -1.96
CA ASN A 44 -2.08 3.47 -1.32
C ASN A 44 -1.25 4.77 -1.30
N ASN A 45 -1.83 5.84 -1.84
CA ASN A 45 -1.27 7.20 -1.84
C ASN A 45 -0.09 7.46 -2.78
N ARG A 46 0.10 6.68 -3.86
CA ARG A 46 1.24 6.88 -4.78
C ARG A 46 1.36 8.28 -5.37
N GLU A 47 0.25 8.82 -5.86
CA GLU A 47 0.22 10.15 -6.50
C GLU A 47 -0.20 11.26 -5.52
N GLY A 48 -0.46 10.91 -4.26
CA GLY A 48 -0.95 11.84 -3.25
C GLY A 48 0.17 12.66 -2.61
N LYS A 49 -0.15 13.91 -2.25
CA LYS A 49 0.83 14.86 -1.69
C LYS A 49 0.81 14.95 -0.16
N SER A 50 -0.31 14.56 0.43
CA SER A 50 -0.58 14.54 1.87
C SER A 50 -0.89 13.13 2.31
N ASP A 51 -0.74 12.86 3.60
CA ASP A 51 -1.13 11.58 4.18
C ASP A 51 -2.63 11.34 3.95
N CYS A 52 -2.98 10.08 3.69
CA CYS A 52 -4.33 9.57 3.70
C CYS A 52 -4.45 8.38 4.67
N SER A 53 -5.68 7.96 4.91
CA SER A 53 -5.97 6.81 5.75
C SER A 53 -5.25 5.57 5.25
N LYS A 54 -4.76 4.77 6.20
CA LYS A 54 -4.24 3.43 5.88
C LYS A 54 -5.38 2.53 5.43
N MET A 55 -5.06 1.57 4.58
CA MET A 55 -5.96 0.46 4.25
C MET A 55 -5.71 -0.66 5.24
N GLU A 56 -6.78 -1.22 5.77
CA GLU A 56 -6.80 -2.38 6.69
C GLU A 56 -7.64 -3.50 6.10
N GLU A 57 -7.40 -4.73 6.57
CA GLU A 57 -8.14 -5.93 6.12
C GLU A 57 -8.09 -6.07 4.59
N VAL A 58 -6.95 -5.72 4.01
CA VAL A 58 -6.81 -5.63 2.55
C VAL A 58 -6.85 -7.03 1.95
N THR A 59 -7.72 -7.21 0.95
CA THR A 59 -7.87 -8.49 0.24
C THR A 59 -7.93 -8.30 -1.27
N PHE A 60 -7.43 -9.28 -2.00
CA PHE A 60 -7.52 -9.39 -3.45
C PHE A 60 -8.51 -10.48 -3.85
N THR A 61 -9.28 -10.25 -4.91
CA THR A 61 -10.10 -11.28 -5.57
C THR A 61 -10.31 -10.96 -7.05
N THR A 62 -10.82 -11.94 -7.80
CA THR A 62 -11.46 -11.70 -9.10
C THR A 62 -12.99 -11.71 -8.96
N ARG A 63 -13.68 -10.96 -9.82
CA ARG A 63 -15.15 -10.92 -9.96
C ARG A 63 -15.51 -10.82 -11.43
N ASP A 64 -16.72 -11.20 -11.81
CA ASP A 64 -17.22 -10.87 -13.15
C ASP A 64 -17.37 -9.34 -13.33
N ARG A 65 -17.67 -8.89 -14.55
CA ARG A 65 -17.79 -7.44 -14.83
C ARG A 65 -18.93 -6.72 -14.10
N GLU A 66 -19.89 -7.46 -13.58
CA GLU A 66 -21.01 -6.93 -12.79
C GLU A 66 -20.69 -7.00 -11.28
N GLY A 67 -19.47 -7.44 -10.92
CA GLY A 67 -19.00 -7.58 -9.54
C GLY A 67 -19.44 -8.88 -8.87
N GLY A 68 -20.05 -9.79 -9.62
CA GLY A 68 -20.55 -11.08 -9.15
C GLY A 68 -19.49 -12.19 -9.13
N PRO A 69 -19.88 -13.39 -8.66
CA PRO A 69 -18.99 -14.55 -8.56
C PRO A 69 -18.85 -15.34 -9.88
N GLY A 70 -19.35 -14.84 -11.01
CA GLY A 70 -19.16 -15.46 -12.32
C GLY A 70 -20.01 -16.70 -12.60
N ASP A 71 -21.04 -17.00 -11.81
CA ASP A 71 -21.92 -18.17 -11.97
C ASP A 71 -23.34 -17.84 -12.47
N SER A 72 -23.58 -16.58 -12.83
CA SER A 72 -24.85 -16.12 -13.38
C SER A 72 -25.23 -16.89 -14.64
N VAL A 73 -26.42 -17.50 -14.65
CA VAL A 73 -26.93 -18.30 -15.77
C VAL A 73 -26.93 -17.46 -17.05
N GLY A 74 -26.32 -17.98 -18.12
CA GLY A 74 -26.17 -17.29 -19.41
C GLY A 74 -25.05 -16.25 -19.48
N LYS A 75 -24.34 -15.98 -18.38
CA LYS A 75 -23.19 -15.05 -18.30
C LYS A 75 -22.06 -15.63 -17.44
N VAL A 76 -21.86 -16.94 -17.52
CA VAL A 76 -20.82 -17.63 -16.73
C VAL A 76 -19.44 -17.10 -17.13
N VAL A 77 -18.64 -16.77 -16.13
CA VAL A 77 -17.21 -16.46 -16.28
C VAL A 77 -16.45 -17.52 -15.50
N GLU A 78 -16.07 -18.59 -16.18
CA GLU A 78 -15.48 -19.80 -15.58
C GLU A 78 -14.23 -19.46 -14.77
N ALA A 79 -13.41 -18.53 -15.30
CA ALA A 79 -12.20 -18.08 -14.62
C ALA A 79 -12.45 -17.47 -13.23
N VAL A 80 -13.64 -16.92 -12.97
CA VAL A 80 -14.04 -16.40 -11.66
C VAL A 80 -14.76 -17.49 -10.86
N ARG A 81 -15.72 -18.18 -11.47
CA ARG A 81 -16.53 -19.22 -10.83
C ARG A 81 -15.67 -20.33 -10.24
N ASP A 82 -14.65 -20.75 -10.98
CA ASP A 82 -13.83 -21.92 -10.67
C ASP A 82 -12.44 -21.53 -10.16
N ASN A 83 -12.24 -20.25 -9.81
CA ASN A 83 -11.01 -19.72 -9.20
C ASN A 83 -9.72 -19.97 -10.00
N TRP A 84 -9.75 -19.78 -11.32
CA TRP A 84 -8.56 -20.02 -12.16
C TRP A 84 -7.40 -19.08 -11.85
N PHE A 85 -7.66 -17.93 -11.21
CA PHE A 85 -6.62 -16.96 -10.90
C PHE A 85 -5.89 -17.32 -9.61
N HIS A 86 -4.57 -17.36 -9.69
CA HIS A 86 -3.66 -17.66 -8.59
C HIS A 86 -2.85 -16.42 -8.22
N VAL A 87 -2.79 -16.11 -6.91
CA VAL A 87 -2.15 -14.89 -6.39
C VAL A 87 -1.16 -15.22 -5.29
N ARG A 88 -0.01 -14.54 -5.31
CA ARG A 88 1.02 -14.58 -4.27
C ARG A 88 1.45 -13.17 -3.89
N VAL A 89 1.70 -12.93 -2.61
CA VAL A 89 2.18 -11.65 -2.10
C VAL A 89 3.69 -11.67 -1.93
N ASP A 90 4.39 -11.05 -2.89
CA ASP A 90 5.85 -11.05 -2.94
C ASP A 90 6.48 -10.19 -1.84
N THR A 91 5.85 -9.08 -1.45
CA THR A 91 6.31 -8.22 -0.33
C THR A 91 6.25 -8.89 1.04
N LEU A 92 5.55 -10.02 1.14
CA LEU A 92 5.52 -10.86 2.35
C LEU A 92 6.42 -12.10 2.22
N ASN A 93 7.23 -12.19 1.15
CA ASN A 93 8.09 -13.34 0.84
C ASN A 93 7.33 -14.67 0.78
N GLU A 94 6.06 -14.63 0.35
CA GLU A 94 5.31 -15.86 0.17
C GLU A 94 5.92 -16.71 -0.94
N THR A 95 5.83 -18.03 -0.78
CA THR A 95 6.32 -18.98 -1.79
C THR A 95 5.19 -19.73 -2.49
N LYS A 96 3.97 -19.66 -1.94
CA LYS A 96 2.79 -20.36 -2.45
C LYS A 96 1.80 -19.39 -3.07
N PHE A 97 1.22 -19.80 -4.18
CA PHE A 97 0.06 -19.13 -4.75
C PHE A 97 -1.24 -19.60 -4.08
N THR A 98 -2.25 -18.76 -4.11
CA THR A 98 -3.58 -19.03 -3.57
C THR A 98 -4.63 -18.76 -4.65
N PRO A 99 -5.57 -19.69 -4.94
CA PRO A 99 -6.63 -19.46 -5.91
C PRO A 99 -7.62 -18.43 -5.39
N VAL A 100 -8.09 -17.55 -6.27
CA VAL A 100 -9.05 -16.48 -5.95
C VAL A 100 -10.16 -16.41 -6.98
N GLY A 101 -11.33 -15.90 -6.56
CA GLY A 101 -12.55 -15.89 -7.36
C GLY A 101 -13.78 -16.07 -6.47
N LYS A 102 -14.71 -16.91 -6.89
CA LYS A 102 -15.93 -17.24 -6.13
C LYS A 102 -15.66 -17.85 -4.74
N GLY A 103 -14.54 -18.55 -4.57
CA GLY A 103 -14.25 -19.38 -3.40
C GLY A 103 -14.65 -20.84 -3.60
N GLY A 104 -14.15 -21.73 -2.74
CA GLY A 104 -14.31 -23.18 -2.89
C GLY A 104 -13.50 -23.99 -1.88
N THR A 105 -13.25 -25.27 -2.16
CA THR A 105 -12.59 -26.16 -1.19
C THR A 105 -11.16 -25.74 -0.85
N GLU A 106 -10.37 -25.32 -1.83
CA GLU A 106 -8.96 -24.93 -1.62
C GLU A 106 -8.83 -23.55 -0.95
N ASN A 107 -9.67 -22.60 -1.37
CA ASN A 107 -9.80 -21.29 -0.73
C ASN A 107 -11.29 -20.96 -0.51
N PRO A 108 -11.83 -21.24 0.69
CA PRO A 108 -13.25 -21.02 0.98
C PRO A 108 -13.73 -19.58 0.81
N LEU A 109 -12.86 -18.60 1.02
CA LEU A 109 -13.21 -17.19 0.89
C LEU A 109 -13.09 -16.68 -0.55
N GLY A 110 -12.32 -17.37 -1.39
CA GLY A 110 -12.00 -16.91 -2.74
C GLY A 110 -11.18 -15.62 -2.77
N THR A 111 -10.61 -15.22 -1.64
CA THR A 111 -9.82 -14.00 -1.50
C THR A 111 -8.41 -14.31 -1.02
N LYS A 112 -7.48 -13.40 -1.32
CA LYS A 112 -6.11 -13.43 -0.81
C LYS A 112 -5.86 -12.19 0.04
N ASP A 113 -5.47 -12.36 1.29
CA ASP A 113 -5.01 -11.25 2.13
C ASP A 113 -3.79 -10.57 1.49
N LEU A 114 -3.79 -9.24 1.49
CA LEU A 114 -2.69 -8.42 1.01
C LEU A 114 -2.06 -7.65 2.17
N GLY A 115 -0.75 -7.46 2.12
CA GLY A 115 -0.01 -6.63 3.06
C GLY A 115 1.45 -6.51 2.65
N THR A 116 2.23 -5.77 3.41
CA THR A 116 3.65 -5.57 3.14
C THR A 116 4.44 -5.55 4.44
N ASN A 117 5.70 -5.98 4.40
CA ASN A 117 6.66 -5.79 5.48
C ASN A 117 7.58 -4.58 5.22
N GLY A 118 7.36 -3.88 4.11
CA GLY A 118 8.13 -2.69 3.75
C GLY A 118 7.90 -1.56 4.74
N THR A 119 8.89 -0.68 4.85
CA THR A 119 8.85 0.48 5.73
C THR A 119 8.65 1.74 4.89
N THR A 120 7.86 2.68 5.39
CA THR A 120 7.74 4.02 4.83
C THR A 120 8.45 5.03 5.72
N THR A 121 9.40 5.75 5.13
CA THR A 121 10.17 6.82 5.76
C THR A 121 9.47 8.15 5.56
N ASN A 122 9.29 8.92 6.64
CA ASN A 122 8.66 10.23 6.58
C ASN A 122 9.49 11.20 5.73
N LYS A 123 8.90 11.73 4.66
CA LYS A 123 9.59 12.63 3.72
C LYS A 123 10.16 13.90 4.36
N ASN A 124 9.60 14.35 5.48
CA ASN A 124 10.06 15.57 6.15
C ASN A 124 11.31 15.34 7.00
N ALA A 125 11.68 14.08 7.27
CA ALA A 125 12.87 13.76 8.06
C ALA A 125 14.15 14.33 7.45
N LYS A 126 14.26 14.31 6.11
CA LYS A 126 15.42 14.86 5.38
C LYS A 126 15.58 16.38 5.51
N ASN A 127 14.49 17.09 5.83
CA ASN A 127 14.44 18.55 5.91
C ASN A 127 14.34 19.06 7.35
N ALA A 128 14.33 18.17 8.35
CA ALA A 128 14.17 18.57 9.74
C ALA A 128 15.45 19.22 10.28
N SER A 129 15.33 20.42 10.85
CA SER A 129 16.47 21.13 11.42
C SER A 129 16.85 20.54 12.78
N VAL A 130 18.15 20.52 13.10
CA VAL A 130 18.60 20.09 14.43
C VAL A 130 18.19 21.15 15.45
N TRP A 131 17.60 20.73 16.57
CA TRP A 131 17.17 21.62 17.64
C TRP A 131 18.31 22.53 18.09
N SER A 132 17.99 23.81 18.31
CA SER A 132 18.93 24.84 18.72
C SER A 132 18.25 25.75 19.73
N LYS A 133 18.99 26.18 20.76
CA LYS A 133 18.49 27.05 21.83
C LYS A 133 18.08 28.44 21.33
N ASN A 134 17.14 29.10 22.02
CA ASN A 134 16.68 30.48 21.74
C ASN A 134 16.34 30.74 20.25
N THR A 135 15.78 29.74 19.58
CA THR A 135 15.48 29.78 18.15
C THR A 135 13.99 29.96 17.96
N ILE A 136 13.61 30.95 17.15
CA ILE A 136 12.20 31.17 16.78
C ILE A 136 11.81 30.10 15.75
N LEU A 137 10.76 29.35 16.06
CA LEU A 137 10.18 28.36 15.15
C LEU A 137 8.72 28.71 14.86
N VAL A 138 8.34 28.51 13.59
CA VAL A 138 6.96 28.74 13.11
C VAL A 138 6.21 27.43 12.99
N LEU A 139 4.88 27.52 12.93
CA LEU A 139 3.99 26.37 12.77
C LEU A 139 4.41 25.50 11.57
N ASP A 140 4.25 24.19 11.71
CA ASP A 140 4.58 23.17 10.70
C ASP A 140 6.08 23.01 10.37
N THR A 141 6.97 23.70 11.08
CA THR A 141 8.41 23.41 11.03
C THR A 141 8.70 22.03 11.63
N TYR A 142 9.62 21.28 11.02
CA TYR A 142 10.08 20.00 11.56
C TYR A 142 11.47 20.16 12.17
N VAL A 143 11.63 19.68 13.39
CA VAL A 143 12.90 19.64 14.09
C VAL A 143 13.29 18.21 14.47
N GLN A 144 14.57 17.97 14.69
CA GLN A 144 15.11 16.73 15.23
C GLN A 144 16.02 17.01 16.43
N PRO A 145 16.17 16.06 17.35
CA PRO A 145 17.08 16.21 18.49
C PRO A 145 18.54 16.41 18.06
N THR A 146 19.37 16.92 18.96
CA THR A 146 20.83 16.98 18.78
C THR A 146 21.45 15.58 18.68
N VAL A 147 20.82 14.57 19.28
CA VAL A 147 21.15 13.15 19.14
C VAL A 147 19.96 12.42 18.55
N ALA A 148 20.07 11.99 17.29
CA ALA A 148 19.01 11.32 16.55
C ALA A 148 18.39 10.17 17.36
N ASN A 149 17.06 10.13 17.40
CA ASN A 149 16.31 9.18 18.22
C ASN A 149 15.22 8.40 17.45
N GLY A 150 15.19 8.50 16.12
CA GLY A 150 14.20 7.86 15.25
C GLY A 150 12.89 8.65 15.08
N PHE A 151 12.80 9.85 15.63
CA PHE A 151 11.64 10.74 15.53
C PHE A 151 12.04 12.11 14.99
N ILE A 152 11.09 12.74 14.33
CA ILE A 152 11.08 14.19 14.10
C ILE A 152 9.90 14.80 14.85
N TYR A 153 9.96 16.11 15.05
CA TYR A 153 9.04 16.84 15.91
C TYR A 153 8.48 18.01 15.13
N LYS A 154 7.17 17.97 14.87
CA LYS A 154 6.48 19.01 14.11
C LYS A 154 5.97 20.08 15.06
N VAL A 155 6.32 21.33 14.84
CA VAL A 155 5.81 22.47 15.63
C VAL A 155 4.29 22.56 15.43
N VAL A 156 3.53 22.43 16.53
CA VAL A 156 2.07 22.61 16.57
C VAL A 156 1.66 23.89 17.29
N LYS A 157 2.57 24.49 18.06
CA LYS A 157 2.46 25.83 18.62
C LYS A 157 3.78 26.57 18.41
N ALA A 158 3.74 27.64 17.64
CA ALA A 158 4.91 28.47 17.34
C ALA A 158 5.40 29.25 18.57
N GLY A 159 6.69 29.59 18.60
CA GLY A 159 7.35 30.24 19.74
C GLY A 159 8.87 30.29 19.59
N THR A 160 9.58 30.38 20.71
CA THR A 160 11.04 30.36 20.84
C THR A 160 11.49 29.19 21.73
N THR A 161 12.41 28.38 21.22
CA THR A 161 12.96 27.23 21.97
C THR A 161 13.64 27.67 23.27
N ASP A 162 13.65 26.79 24.26
CA ASP A 162 14.30 27.03 25.55
C ASP A 162 15.84 27.13 25.40
N ILE A 163 16.52 27.46 26.49
CA ILE A 163 17.99 27.45 26.60
C ILE A 163 18.56 26.01 26.69
N THR A 164 17.71 25.03 27.03
CA THR A 164 18.06 23.61 27.18
C THR A 164 17.15 22.75 26.31
N GLU A 165 17.72 21.73 25.67
CA GLU A 165 16.95 20.83 24.80
C GLU A 165 15.88 20.07 25.61
N PRO A 166 14.64 19.95 25.08
CA PRO A 166 13.58 19.25 25.79
C PRO A 166 13.84 17.74 25.89
N SER A 167 13.19 17.10 26.85
CA SER A 167 13.15 15.63 26.92
C SER A 167 12.20 15.09 25.85
N TRP A 168 12.79 14.59 24.76
CA TRP A 168 12.04 14.11 23.60
C TRP A 168 11.22 12.84 23.88
N VAL A 169 9.90 12.97 23.76
CA VAL A 169 8.97 11.82 23.77
C VAL A 169 9.15 10.99 22.50
N LYS A 170 9.14 9.66 22.64
CA LYS A 170 9.32 8.69 21.53
C LYS A 170 8.04 7.89 21.26
N VAL A 171 6.90 8.56 21.38
CA VAL A 171 5.56 8.02 21.12
C VAL A 171 4.89 8.94 20.13
N GLU A 172 4.54 8.40 18.97
CA GLU A 172 3.95 9.20 17.89
C GLU A 172 2.62 9.85 18.31
N GLY A 173 2.41 11.09 17.90
CA GLY A 173 1.23 11.89 18.21
C GLY A 173 1.31 12.60 19.57
N ASN A 174 2.23 12.23 20.46
CA ASN A 174 2.37 12.89 21.75
C ASN A 174 3.00 14.28 21.60
N LEU A 175 2.56 15.20 22.46
CA LEU A 175 3.08 16.56 22.51
C LEU A 175 4.35 16.64 23.37
N VAL A 176 5.28 17.51 22.97
CA VAL A 176 6.52 17.84 23.68
C VAL A 176 6.56 19.37 23.86
N PRO A 177 6.41 19.90 25.08
CA PRO A 177 6.59 21.32 25.33
C PRO A 177 8.08 21.70 25.39
N ASP A 178 8.40 22.92 24.96
CA ASP A 178 9.73 23.52 24.94
C ASP A 178 9.59 25.04 25.08
N ASN A 179 9.65 25.54 26.31
CA ASN A 179 9.29 26.92 26.65
C ASN A 179 7.87 27.33 26.18
N ASP A 180 7.73 28.22 25.20
CA ASP A 180 6.44 28.66 24.63
C ASP A 180 6.05 27.88 23.37
N ILE A 181 6.91 26.97 22.90
CA ILE A 181 6.68 26.03 21.78
C ILE A 181 6.05 24.73 22.27
N GLU A 182 5.21 24.13 21.43
CA GLU A 182 4.84 22.71 21.54
C GLU A 182 5.08 22.00 20.20
N TYR A 183 5.68 20.81 20.29
CA TYR A 183 5.86 19.91 19.15
C TYR A 183 4.94 18.70 19.25
N MET A 184 4.63 18.08 18.13
CA MET A 184 4.06 16.74 18.04
C MET A 184 5.12 15.77 17.52
N ALA A 185 5.34 14.68 18.25
CA ALA A 185 6.28 13.63 17.87
C ALA A 185 5.77 12.83 16.66
N ILE A 186 6.62 12.63 15.67
CA ILE A 186 6.33 11.87 14.44
C ILE A 186 7.44 10.84 14.26
N LYS A 187 7.05 9.57 14.14
CA LYS A 187 8.02 8.50 13.91
C LYS A 187 8.54 8.60 12.47
N ILE A 188 9.85 8.55 12.28
CA ILE A 188 10.45 8.65 10.94
C ILE A 188 10.06 7.43 10.11
N ASP A 189 10.35 6.23 10.61
CA ASP A 189 10.10 4.99 9.91
C ASP A 189 8.87 4.27 10.45
N LYS A 190 7.91 3.97 9.55
CA LYS A 190 6.68 3.25 9.88
C LYS A 190 6.57 1.96 9.07
N THR A 191 6.26 0.89 9.77
CA THR A 191 5.95 -0.42 9.18
C THR A 191 4.46 -0.69 9.40
N PRO A 192 3.71 -1.13 8.38
CA PRO A 192 2.31 -1.49 8.55
C PRO A 192 2.15 -2.74 9.42
N ALA A 193 0.96 -2.91 10.01
CA ALA A 193 0.60 -4.18 10.62
C ALA A 193 0.22 -5.21 9.53
N ALA A 194 -0.03 -6.45 9.96
CA ALA A 194 -0.51 -7.49 9.05
C ALA A 194 -1.82 -7.07 8.40
N LYS A 195 -1.94 -7.33 7.10
CA LYS A 195 -3.08 -6.94 6.27
C LYS A 195 -3.31 -5.43 6.13
N GLU A 196 -2.25 -4.64 6.28
CA GLU A 196 -2.31 -3.19 6.11
C GLU A 196 -1.44 -2.69 4.96
N ILE A 197 -1.86 -1.56 4.38
CA ILE A 197 -1.08 -0.77 3.45
C ILE A 197 -1.18 0.70 3.89
N LEU A 198 -0.05 1.31 4.20
CA LEU A 198 0.02 2.68 4.70
C LEU A 198 -0.39 3.70 3.63
N GLY A 199 -0.93 4.83 4.05
CA GLY A 199 -1.31 5.95 3.19
C GLY A 199 -0.43 7.18 3.37
N LEU A 200 0.83 7.03 3.80
CA LEU A 200 1.67 8.19 4.14
C LEU A 200 2.13 8.94 2.89
N ALA A 201 2.31 10.25 2.98
CA ALA A 201 2.93 11.03 1.93
C ALA A 201 4.40 10.64 1.77
N HIS A 202 4.85 10.57 0.54
CA HIS A 202 6.20 10.16 0.18
C HIS A 202 6.75 11.00 -0.98
N ASP A 203 8.04 10.83 -1.26
CA ASP A 203 8.73 11.45 -2.41
C ASP A 203 9.26 10.38 -3.39
N THR A 204 8.54 9.26 -3.53
CA THR A 204 8.82 8.25 -4.56
C THR A 204 8.89 8.92 -5.93
N LEU A 205 9.97 8.66 -6.67
CA LEU A 205 10.24 9.14 -8.02
C LEU A 205 9.34 8.42 -9.03
N ASP A 206 9.11 9.07 -10.17
CA ASP A 206 8.27 8.52 -11.23
C ASP A 206 8.81 7.20 -11.78
N ASP A 207 10.13 7.00 -11.79
CA ASP A 207 10.77 5.74 -12.21
C ASP A 207 10.72 4.64 -11.14
N GLY A 208 10.20 4.94 -9.94
CA GLY A 208 10.11 3.99 -8.83
C GLY A 208 11.44 3.60 -8.19
N SER A 209 12.57 4.21 -8.60
CA SER A 209 13.92 3.81 -8.17
C SER A 209 14.16 3.93 -6.67
N ASN A 210 13.42 4.81 -5.99
CA ASN A 210 13.50 5.04 -4.54
C ASN A 210 12.22 4.56 -3.82
N ALA A 211 11.39 3.72 -4.45
CA ALA A 211 10.14 3.24 -3.88
C ALA A 211 10.33 2.46 -2.57
N ASP A 212 11.52 1.93 -2.30
CA ASP A 212 11.84 1.24 -1.05
C ASP A 212 11.65 2.13 0.19
N PHE A 213 11.80 3.47 0.08
CA PHE A 213 11.47 4.42 1.16
C PHE A 213 9.97 4.57 1.41
N ALA A 214 9.13 3.98 0.56
CA ALA A 214 7.68 3.92 0.69
C ALA A 214 7.19 2.46 0.65
N GLY A 215 8.03 1.51 1.07
CA GLY A 215 7.70 0.08 1.04
C GLY A 215 6.46 -0.30 1.86
N GLY A 216 6.07 0.53 2.83
CA GLY A 216 4.84 0.36 3.60
C GLY A 216 3.57 0.80 2.86
N ASN A 217 3.70 1.55 1.77
CA ASN A 217 2.60 2.13 1.00
C ASN A 217 2.14 1.26 -0.18
N PHE A 218 2.82 0.16 -0.46
CA PHE A 218 2.42 -0.72 -1.54
C PHE A 218 2.66 -2.19 -1.21
N VAL A 219 1.91 -3.02 -1.91
CA VAL A 219 2.08 -4.48 -1.94
C VAL A 219 2.49 -4.88 -3.35
N LYS A 220 3.48 -5.78 -3.45
CA LYS A 220 3.84 -6.43 -4.70
C LYS A 220 3.17 -7.79 -4.75
N VAL A 221 2.37 -8.04 -5.77
CA VAL A 221 1.72 -9.34 -5.99
C VAL A 221 2.11 -9.91 -7.34
N THR A 222 2.20 -11.23 -7.42
CA THR A 222 2.29 -11.95 -8.69
C THR A 222 0.99 -12.72 -8.90
N VAL A 223 0.43 -12.60 -10.11
CA VAL A 223 -0.86 -13.14 -10.49
C VAL A 223 -0.74 -13.85 -11.82
N TYR A 224 -1.33 -15.04 -11.92
CA TYR A 224 -1.51 -15.76 -13.17
C TYR A 224 -2.86 -16.47 -13.17
N ALA A 225 -3.23 -17.03 -14.32
CA ALA A 225 -4.40 -17.90 -14.45
C ALA A 225 -3.94 -19.30 -14.82
N ASP A 226 -4.43 -20.30 -14.12
CA ASP A 226 -4.26 -21.72 -14.43
C ASP A 226 -5.55 -22.22 -15.10
N VAL A 227 -5.46 -22.56 -16.39
CA VAL A 227 -6.64 -22.91 -17.20
C VAL A 227 -6.79 -24.43 -17.23
N PRO A 228 -7.89 -24.99 -16.69
CA PRO A 228 -8.05 -26.44 -16.61
C PRO A 228 -8.28 -27.06 -18.00
N ILE A 229 -7.97 -28.34 -18.14
CA ILE A 229 -8.23 -29.12 -19.38
C ILE A 229 -9.71 -29.11 -19.80
N THR A 230 -10.61 -28.93 -18.83
CA THR A 230 -12.07 -28.88 -19.07
C THR A 230 -12.58 -27.47 -19.40
N ALA A 231 -11.70 -26.48 -19.55
CA ALA A 231 -12.08 -25.12 -19.86
C ALA A 231 -12.84 -25.03 -21.18
N SER A 232 -13.95 -24.27 -21.19
CA SER A 232 -14.64 -23.98 -22.43
C SER A 232 -13.83 -22.98 -23.25
N ALA A 233 -13.74 -23.20 -24.56
CA ALA A 233 -13.14 -22.22 -25.45
C ALA A 233 -13.97 -20.93 -25.44
N GLY A 234 -13.31 -19.78 -25.27
CA GLY A 234 -13.99 -18.50 -25.29
C GLY A 234 -13.25 -17.38 -24.56
N LYS A 235 -13.84 -16.18 -24.62
CA LYS A 235 -13.28 -15.00 -23.98
C LYS A 235 -13.86 -14.85 -22.57
N ASN A 236 -12.99 -14.95 -21.56
CA ASN A 236 -13.33 -14.62 -20.18
C ASN A 236 -13.07 -13.12 -19.92
N LEU A 237 -14.08 -12.38 -19.47
CA LEU A 237 -13.98 -10.96 -19.09
C LEU A 237 -14.37 -10.79 -17.62
N LEU A 238 -13.49 -10.18 -16.84
CA LEU A 238 -13.59 -10.09 -15.39
C LEU A 238 -12.94 -8.81 -14.87
N VAL A 239 -13.07 -8.56 -13.58
CA VAL A 239 -12.36 -7.52 -12.85
C VAL A 239 -11.48 -8.15 -11.78
N GLN A 240 -10.28 -7.59 -11.62
CA GLN A 240 -9.46 -7.80 -10.44
C GLN A 240 -9.83 -6.73 -9.42
N ARG A 241 -9.94 -7.10 -8.15
CA ARG A 241 -10.47 -6.23 -7.11
C ARG A 241 -9.62 -6.30 -5.86
N VAL A 242 -9.35 -5.12 -5.31
CA VAL A 242 -8.87 -4.96 -3.94
C VAL A 242 -10.00 -4.39 -3.09
N SER A 243 -10.22 -5.01 -1.93
CA SER A 243 -11.19 -4.58 -0.92
C SER A 243 -10.45 -4.27 0.37
N TYR A 244 -10.91 -3.27 1.12
CA TYR A 244 -10.28 -2.80 2.35
C TYR A 244 -11.27 -2.05 3.23
N ARG A 245 -10.94 -1.91 4.51
CA ARG A 245 -11.48 -0.88 5.42
C ARG A 245 -10.43 0.23 5.57
N TYR A 246 -10.84 1.44 5.95
CA TYR A 246 -9.89 2.52 6.26
C TYR A 246 -10.26 3.25 7.56
N VAL A 247 -9.26 3.85 8.21
CA VAL A 247 -9.34 4.57 9.51
C VAL A 247 -8.50 5.86 9.52
#